data_AF-A0A9C7SFV7-F1
#
_entry.id   AF-A0A9C7SFV7-F1
#
_cell.length_a   1.000
_cell.length_b   1.000
_cell.length_c   1.000
_cell.angle_alpha   90.00
_cell.angle_beta   90.00
_cell.angle_gamma   90.00
#
_symmetry.space_group_name_H-M   'P 1'
#
loop_
_entity.id
_entity.type
_entity.pdbx_description
1 polymer ?
#
loop_
_entity_poly.entity_id
_entity_poly.type
_entity_poly.pdbx_seq_one_letter_code
_entity_poly.pdbx_strand_id
1 'polypeptide(L)'
;TQFQGTGAKLPKLKKDYTVAYIGLHTKARLGVNDDKRKAAMLNDVRLQTLLKLAGIDLMPRQQLTDFQNRLAGLKSCFALTEQNIDSTPICPHCGFRPSVETSVAAGSQVIDQMDAQLDTMMAGWTSTILGNLEDPITQANMDLLKIDDREPLEAFIQSRELPVPLDSNFVHALKEVLSGLVKVTVTAQELQTALQVTDGPATPTEMKKRFEEYIDQLTKGKDPAKVRIVIE
;
A
#
# COMPACT_ATOMS: atom_id res chain seq x y z
N THR A 1 3.02 -37.07 59.01
CA THR A 1 1.75 -37.11 58.23
C THR A 1 1.59 -36.00 57.19
N GLN A 2 2.64 -35.21 56.85
CA GLN A 2 2.53 -34.12 55.85
C GLN A 2 2.61 -34.57 54.37
N PHE A 3 3.04 -35.80 54.08
CA PHE A 3 3.23 -36.30 52.71
C PHE A 3 1.94 -36.80 52.02
N GLN A 4 0.86 -37.05 52.76
CA GLN A 4 -0.40 -37.54 52.17
C GLN A 4 -1.24 -36.43 51.51
N GLY A 5 -0.99 -35.16 51.85
CA GLY A 5 -1.72 -34.01 51.28
C GLY A 5 -1.10 -33.42 50.00
N THR A 6 0.18 -33.70 49.72
CA THR A 6 0.89 -33.17 48.54
C THR A 6 0.68 -34.04 47.30
N GLY A 7 0.55 -35.36 47.46
CA GLY A 7 0.34 -36.31 46.35
C GLY A 7 -0.95 -36.09 45.54
N ALA A 8 -2.03 -35.61 46.18
CA ALA A 8 -3.29 -35.29 45.50
C ALA A 8 -3.35 -33.86 44.95
N LYS A 9 -2.56 -32.92 45.50
CA LYS A 9 -2.56 -31.50 45.09
C LYS A 9 -1.76 -31.27 43.80
N LEU A 10 -0.63 -31.96 43.61
CA LEU A 10 0.22 -31.78 42.45
C LEU A 10 -0.45 -32.16 41.11
N PRO A 11 -1.16 -33.30 40.99
CA PRO A 11 -1.88 -33.65 39.75
C PRO A 11 -2.95 -32.62 39.40
N LYS A 12 -3.65 -32.10 40.41
CA LYS A 12 -4.65 -31.03 40.21
C LYS A 12 -3.99 -29.76 39.68
N LEU A 13 -2.91 -29.30 40.30
CA LEU A 13 -2.17 -28.10 39.85
C LEU A 13 -1.61 -28.25 38.43
N LYS A 14 -1.10 -29.44 38.07
CA LYS A 14 -0.65 -29.72 36.70
C LYS A 14 -1.80 -29.61 35.69
N LYS A 15 -2.96 -30.20 36.02
CA LYS A 15 -4.15 -30.12 35.16
C LYS A 15 -4.63 -28.67 35.00
N ASP A 16 -4.72 -27.94 36.09
CA ASP A 16 -5.13 -26.52 36.08
C ASP A 16 -4.16 -25.68 35.24
N TYR A 17 -2.86 -25.95 35.35
CA TYR A 17 -1.83 -25.33 34.52
C TYR A 17 -2.01 -25.64 33.02
N THR A 18 -2.17 -26.92 32.65
CA THR A 18 -2.34 -27.34 31.26
C THR A 18 -3.55 -26.65 30.62
N VAL A 19 -4.68 -26.61 31.32
CA VAL A 19 -5.90 -25.93 30.85
C VAL A 19 -5.65 -24.43 30.65
N ALA A 20 -5.05 -23.76 31.63
CA ALA A 20 -4.77 -22.32 31.54
C ALA A 20 -3.78 -22.00 30.41
N TYR A 21 -2.69 -22.77 30.30
CA TYR A 21 -1.65 -22.57 29.31
C TYR A 21 -2.18 -22.80 27.89
N ILE A 22 -2.90 -23.89 27.64
CA ILE A 22 -3.51 -24.17 26.34
C ILE A 22 -4.54 -23.09 25.99
N GLY A 23 -5.36 -22.66 26.96
CA GLY A 23 -6.31 -21.57 26.74
C GLY A 23 -5.65 -20.26 26.33
N LEU A 24 -4.53 -19.89 26.96
CA LEU A 24 -3.74 -18.72 26.58
C LEU A 24 -3.07 -18.90 25.21
N HIS A 25 -2.52 -20.09 24.94
CA HIS A 25 -1.89 -20.42 23.67
C HIS A 25 -2.88 -20.33 22.50
N THR A 26 -4.06 -20.94 22.63
CA THR A 26 -5.11 -20.91 21.61
C THR A 26 -5.62 -19.50 21.32
N LYS A 27 -5.60 -18.61 22.33
CA LYS A 27 -5.90 -17.19 22.10
C LYS A 27 -4.76 -16.48 21.36
N ALA A 28 -3.51 -16.75 21.74
CA ALA A 28 -2.34 -16.04 21.22
C ALA A 28 -1.77 -16.61 19.90
N ARG A 29 -2.33 -17.70 19.37
CA ARG A 29 -1.85 -18.38 18.16
C ARG A 29 -2.98 -18.61 17.18
N LEU A 30 -2.68 -18.48 15.90
CA LEU A 30 -3.61 -18.84 14.83
C LEU A 30 -3.75 -20.36 14.77
N GLY A 31 -5.01 -20.81 14.74
CA GLY A 31 -5.35 -22.19 14.37
C GLY A 31 -5.23 -22.41 12.86
N VAL A 32 -5.46 -23.64 12.40
CA VAL A 32 -5.34 -24.02 10.98
C VAL A 32 -6.20 -23.15 10.06
N ASN A 33 -7.43 -22.84 10.45
CA ASN A 33 -8.33 -22.03 9.64
C ASN A 33 -7.87 -20.57 9.55
N ASP A 34 -7.45 -20.00 10.68
CA ASP A 34 -6.94 -18.63 10.74
C ASP A 34 -5.61 -18.47 9.99
N ASP A 35 -4.74 -19.47 10.04
CA ASP A 35 -3.50 -19.49 9.26
C ASP A 35 -3.78 -19.47 7.75
N LYS A 36 -4.77 -20.24 7.28
CA LYS A 36 -5.23 -20.18 5.89
C LYS A 36 -5.78 -18.79 5.53
N ARG A 37 -6.56 -18.16 6.42
CA ARG A 37 -7.07 -16.80 6.21
C ARG A 37 -5.94 -15.78 6.14
N LYS A 38 -4.93 -15.87 7.01
CA LYS A 38 -3.70 -15.06 6.96
C LYS A 38 -3.00 -15.22 5.60
N ALA A 39 -2.83 -16.46 5.14
CA ALA A 39 -2.20 -16.74 3.85
C ALA A 39 -3.01 -16.18 2.67
N ALA A 40 -4.35 -16.26 2.73
CA ALA A 40 -5.22 -15.65 1.74
C ALA A 40 -5.09 -14.12 1.74
N MET A 41 -5.00 -13.49 2.91
CA MET A 41 -4.86 -12.03 3.05
C MET A 41 -3.58 -11.48 2.40
N LEU A 42 -2.49 -12.25 2.39
CA LEU A 42 -1.25 -11.88 1.68
C LEU A 42 -1.45 -11.77 0.15
N ASN A 43 -2.44 -12.49 -0.39
CA ASN A 43 -2.77 -12.50 -1.81
C ASN A 43 -4.10 -11.78 -2.10
N ASP A 44 -4.64 -11.05 -1.13
CA ASP A 44 -5.92 -10.34 -1.26
C ASP A 44 -5.83 -9.22 -2.29
N VAL A 45 -6.82 -9.12 -3.18
CA VAL A 45 -6.87 -8.12 -4.24
C VAL A 45 -6.82 -6.69 -3.68
N ARG A 46 -7.47 -6.42 -2.54
CA ARG A 46 -7.43 -5.11 -1.87
C ARG A 46 -6.00 -4.77 -1.44
N LEU A 47 -5.29 -5.73 -0.85
CA LEU A 47 -3.89 -5.53 -0.46
C LEU A 47 -3.00 -5.26 -1.68
N GLN A 48 -3.17 -6.01 -2.76
CA GLN A 48 -2.42 -5.81 -4.01
C GLN A 48 -2.72 -4.44 -4.64
N THR A 49 -3.96 -3.97 -4.59
CA THR A 49 -4.36 -2.63 -5.03
C THR A 49 -3.70 -1.55 -4.17
N LEU A 50 -3.76 -1.66 -2.84
CA LEU A 50 -3.09 -0.73 -1.92
C LEU A 50 -1.57 -0.67 -2.17
N LEU A 51 -0.93 -1.81 -2.44
CA LEU A 51 0.50 -1.87 -2.78
C LEU A 51 0.83 -1.10 -4.07
N LYS A 52 0.00 -1.22 -5.11
CA LYS A 52 0.18 -0.47 -6.36
C LYS A 52 -0.01 1.03 -6.14
N LEU A 53 -1.07 1.42 -5.43
CA LEU A 53 -1.37 2.82 -5.11
C LEU A 53 -0.31 3.45 -4.22
N ALA A 54 0.35 2.68 -3.34
CA ALA A 54 1.37 3.19 -2.44
C ALA A 54 2.52 3.88 -3.17
N GLY A 55 2.74 3.60 -4.46
CA GLY A 55 3.71 4.31 -5.27
C GLY A 55 3.37 5.77 -5.60
N ILE A 56 2.16 6.25 -5.29
CA ILE A 56 1.74 7.65 -5.41
C ILE A 56 2.18 8.38 -4.12
N ASP A 57 2.82 9.53 -4.25
CA ASP A 57 3.48 10.22 -3.12
C ASP A 57 2.52 10.69 -2.04
N LEU A 58 1.27 10.99 -2.40
CA LEU A 58 0.27 11.49 -1.47
C LEU A 58 -0.36 10.38 -0.59
N MET A 59 -0.20 9.10 -0.95
CA MET A 59 -0.84 8.00 -0.23
C MET A 59 -0.25 7.78 1.17
N PRO A 60 -1.08 7.41 2.18
CA PRO A 60 -0.62 7.22 3.56
C PRO A 60 0.09 5.86 3.74
N ARG A 61 1.30 5.74 3.17
CA ARG A 61 2.13 4.51 3.12
C ARG A 61 2.37 3.86 4.49
N GLN A 62 2.42 4.66 5.55
CA GLN A 62 2.64 4.16 6.91
C GLN A 62 1.50 3.22 7.34
N GLN A 63 0.25 3.53 7.01
CA GLN A 63 -0.91 2.70 7.35
C GLN A 63 -0.79 1.29 6.75
N LEU A 64 -0.31 1.19 5.51
CA LEU A 64 -0.07 -0.08 4.83
C LEU A 64 1.12 -0.83 5.43
N THR A 65 2.19 -0.12 5.77
CA THR A 65 3.35 -0.71 6.45
C THR A 65 2.97 -1.31 7.80
N ASP A 66 2.18 -0.59 8.60
CA ASP A 66 1.70 -1.05 9.90
C ASP A 66 0.78 -2.27 9.75
N PHE A 67 -0.09 -2.28 8.74
CA PHE A 67 -0.92 -3.43 8.40
C PHE A 67 -0.08 -4.67 8.07
N GLN A 68 0.93 -4.53 7.20
CA GLN A 68 1.82 -5.63 6.81
C GLN A 68 2.63 -6.16 8.00
N ASN A 69 3.15 -5.27 8.83
CA ASN A 69 3.88 -5.63 10.05
C ASN A 69 3.00 -6.40 11.03
N ARG A 70 1.75 -5.94 11.23
CA ARG A 70 0.75 -6.63 12.04
C ARG A 70 0.45 -8.03 11.51
N LEU A 71 0.26 -8.17 10.19
CA LEU A 71 -0.02 -9.45 9.53
C LEU A 71 1.14 -10.42 9.70
N ALA A 72 2.36 -9.95 9.45
CA ALA A 72 3.59 -10.73 9.60
C ALA A 72 3.79 -11.19 11.05
N GLY A 73 3.48 -10.33 12.03
CA GLY A 73 3.60 -10.61 13.46
C GLY A 73 2.65 -11.68 14.00
N LEU A 74 1.58 -12.04 13.28
CA LEU A 74 0.67 -13.11 13.71
C LEU A 74 1.38 -14.47 13.68
N LYS A 75 1.37 -15.18 14.81
CA LYS A 75 2.03 -16.48 14.94
C LYS A 75 1.02 -17.62 14.87
N SER A 76 1.31 -18.63 14.07
CA SER A 76 0.49 -19.84 13.94
C SER A 76 1.09 -20.98 14.76
N CYS A 77 0.24 -21.73 15.46
CA CYS A 77 0.64 -22.97 16.13
C CYS A 77 -0.60 -23.80 16.46
N PHE A 78 -0.71 -24.96 15.83
CA PHE A 78 -1.85 -25.87 15.99
C PHE A 78 -1.42 -27.31 16.32
N ALA A 79 -0.13 -27.53 16.59
CA ALA A 79 0.44 -28.84 16.92
C ALA A 79 0.46 -29.13 18.44
N LEU A 80 0.12 -28.15 19.29
CA LEU A 80 0.17 -28.29 20.74
C LEU A 80 -0.93 -29.25 21.24
N THR A 81 -0.53 -30.25 22.01
CA THR A 81 -1.44 -31.17 22.72
C THR A 81 -1.21 -31.13 24.24
N GLU A 82 -2.18 -31.64 25.01
CA GLU A 82 -2.04 -31.78 26.47
C GLU A 82 -0.81 -32.62 26.86
N GLN A 83 -0.56 -33.71 26.12
CA GLN A 83 0.60 -34.59 26.35
C GLN A 83 1.95 -33.86 26.20
N ASN A 84 2.02 -32.85 25.32
CA ASN A 84 3.22 -32.02 25.23
C ASN A 84 3.46 -31.25 26.53
N ILE A 85 2.39 -30.73 27.15
CA ILE A 85 2.48 -29.94 28.38
C ILE A 85 2.79 -30.80 29.61
N ASP A 86 2.33 -32.05 29.60
CA ASP A 86 2.69 -33.01 30.65
C ASP A 86 4.21 -33.26 30.72
N SER A 87 4.89 -33.15 29.58
CA SER A 87 6.32 -33.42 29.41
C SER A 87 7.18 -32.16 29.59
N THR A 88 6.69 -31.00 29.16
CA THR A 88 7.37 -29.70 29.24
C THR A 88 6.35 -28.60 29.54
N PRO A 89 6.63 -27.65 30.47
CA PRO A 89 5.68 -26.58 30.77
C PRO A 89 5.49 -25.62 29.57
N ILE A 90 6.38 -25.63 28.58
CA ILE A 90 6.31 -24.73 27.43
C ILE A 90 6.02 -25.52 26.17
N CYS A 91 5.19 -24.96 25.29
CA CYS A 91 4.87 -25.50 23.98
C CYS A 91 6.17 -25.77 23.20
N PRO A 92 6.46 -27.04 22.85
CA PRO A 92 7.72 -27.39 22.18
C PRO A 92 7.76 -26.93 20.71
N HIS A 93 6.60 -26.60 20.14
CA HIS A 93 6.48 -26.26 18.71
C HIS A 93 6.74 -24.78 18.41
N CYS A 94 6.33 -23.88 19.33
CA CYS A 94 6.41 -22.43 19.10
C CYS A 94 7.02 -21.65 20.28
N GLY A 95 7.35 -22.31 21.38
CA GLY A 95 8.00 -21.68 22.54
C GLY A 95 7.16 -20.62 23.25
N PHE A 96 5.83 -20.66 23.12
CA PHE A 96 4.93 -19.62 23.66
C PHE A 96 5.15 -19.37 25.16
N ARG A 97 5.33 -18.11 25.53
CA ARG A 97 5.56 -17.70 26.92
C ARG A 97 4.60 -16.56 27.31
N PRO A 98 3.50 -16.85 28.01
CA PRO A 98 2.50 -15.85 28.37
C PRO A 98 3.04 -14.64 29.16
N SER A 99 4.12 -14.82 29.93
CA SER A 99 4.70 -13.77 30.77
C SER A 99 5.54 -12.74 30.01
N VAL A 100 5.97 -13.06 28.79
CA VAL A 100 6.81 -12.17 27.95
C VAL A 100 6.09 -11.75 26.68
N GLU A 101 5.11 -12.53 26.23
CA GLU A 101 4.24 -12.17 25.13
C GLU A 101 3.01 -11.45 25.69
N THR A 102 2.99 -10.12 25.59
CA THR A 102 1.77 -9.33 25.84
C THR A 102 0.66 -9.94 24.99
N SER A 103 -0.35 -10.58 25.60
CA SER A 103 -1.34 -11.34 24.85
C SER A 103 -2.21 -10.38 24.03
N VAL A 104 -1.90 -10.22 22.74
CA VAL A 104 -2.64 -9.33 21.85
C VAL A 104 -3.80 -10.09 21.22
N ALA A 105 -4.94 -10.12 21.94
CA ALA A 105 -6.25 -10.57 21.46
C ALA A 105 -6.33 -11.99 20.88
N ALA A 106 -7.55 -12.50 20.72
CA ALA A 106 -7.78 -13.81 20.10
C ALA A 106 -7.38 -13.74 18.61
N GLY A 107 -6.55 -14.68 18.14
CA GLY A 107 -6.04 -14.73 16.77
C GLY A 107 -7.12 -14.51 15.68
N SER A 108 -8.27 -15.17 15.80
CA SER A 108 -9.41 -14.99 14.88
C SER A 108 -9.95 -13.56 14.87
N GLN A 109 -10.14 -12.94 16.04
CA GLN A 109 -10.65 -11.57 16.14
C GLN A 109 -9.68 -10.58 15.51
N VAL A 110 -8.37 -10.83 15.61
CA VAL A 110 -7.36 -10.00 14.95
C VAL A 110 -7.48 -10.11 13.45
N ILE A 111 -7.67 -11.31 12.88
CA ILE A 111 -7.86 -11.47 11.44
C ILE A 111 -9.14 -10.77 10.97
N ASP A 112 -10.24 -10.88 11.71
CA ASP A 112 -11.50 -10.18 11.36
C ASP A 112 -11.31 -8.65 11.34
N GLN A 113 -10.59 -8.12 12.32
CA GLN A 113 -10.24 -6.68 12.36
C GLN A 113 -9.34 -6.27 11.20
N MET A 114 -8.39 -7.12 10.81
CA MET A 114 -7.50 -6.84 9.70
C MET A 114 -8.25 -6.87 8.36
N ASP A 115 -9.20 -7.78 8.20
CA ASP A 115 -10.06 -7.83 7.02
C ASP A 115 -10.88 -6.53 6.87
N ALA A 116 -11.54 -6.09 7.94
CA ALA A 116 -12.26 -4.81 7.96
C ALA A 116 -11.33 -3.59 7.79
N GLN A 117 -10.08 -3.70 8.26
CA GLN A 117 -9.07 -2.65 8.08
C GLN A 117 -8.70 -2.49 6.60
N LEU A 118 -8.64 -3.58 5.82
CA LEU A 118 -8.42 -3.50 4.37
C LEU A 118 -9.54 -2.71 3.68
N ASP A 119 -10.80 -2.97 4.01
CA ASP A 119 -11.94 -2.22 3.47
C ASP A 119 -11.87 -0.74 3.83
N THR A 120 -11.55 -0.45 5.09
CA THR A 120 -11.39 0.93 5.57
C THR A 120 -10.26 1.65 4.84
N MET A 121 -9.12 0.98 4.64
CA MET A 121 -7.99 1.51 3.88
C MET A 121 -8.36 1.78 2.43
N MET A 122 -9.00 0.82 1.77
CA MET A 122 -9.46 0.95 0.39
C MET A 122 -10.40 2.15 0.24
N ALA A 123 -11.42 2.27 1.08
CA ALA A 123 -12.34 3.39 1.04
C ALA A 123 -11.64 4.74 1.28
N GLY A 124 -10.75 4.80 2.27
CA GLY A 124 -9.99 6.01 2.60
C GLY A 124 -9.06 6.47 1.47
N TRP A 125 -8.36 5.53 0.83
CA TRP A 125 -7.42 5.82 -0.26
C TRP A 125 -8.17 6.21 -1.53
N THR A 126 -9.25 5.52 -1.88
CA THR A 126 -10.13 5.89 -2.99
C THR A 126 -10.67 7.31 -2.81
N SER A 127 -11.21 7.63 -1.62
CA SER A 127 -11.72 8.97 -1.30
C SER A 127 -10.63 10.03 -1.39
N THR A 128 -9.42 9.71 -0.91
CA THR A 128 -8.27 10.61 -0.97
C THR A 128 -7.85 10.90 -2.41
N ILE A 129 -7.79 9.90 -3.28
CA ILE A 129 -7.47 10.09 -4.70
C ILE A 129 -8.56 10.93 -5.37
N LEU A 130 -9.83 10.58 -5.19
CA LEU A 130 -10.96 11.32 -5.77
C LEU A 130 -10.95 12.78 -5.33
N GLY A 131 -10.78 13.06 -4.04
CA GLY A 131 -10.73 14.43 -3.53
C GLY A 131 -9.59 15.27 -4.13
N ASN A 132 -8.45 14.66 -4.45
CA ASN A 132 -7.37 15.37 -5.15
C ASN A 132 -7.64 15.52 -6.64
N LEU A 133 -8.24 14.52 -7.30
CA LEU A 133 -8.61 14.60 -8.71
C LEU A 133 -9.71 15.65 -8.95
N GLU A 134 -10.62 15.83 -8.01
CA GLU A 134 -11.72 16.80 -8.08
C GLU A 134 -11.29 18.23 -7.72
N ASP A 135 -10.06 18.41 -7.24
CA ASP A 135 -9.51 19.75 -7.02
C ASP A 135 -9.39 20.52 -8.35
N PRO A 136 -9.82 21.79 -8.42
CA PRO A 136 -9.78 22.58 -9.66
C PRO A 136 -8.39 22.67 -10.32
N ILE A 137 -7.32 22.65 -9.53
CA ILE A 137 -5.94 22.72 -10.06
C ILE A 137 -5.59 21.37 -10.71
N THR A 138 -5.93 20.25 -10.07
CA THR A 138 -5.70 18.91 -10.64
C THR A 138 -6.57 18.67 -11.87
N GLN A 139 -7.81 19.15 -11.89
CA GLN A 139 -8.67 19.11 -13.09
C GLN A 139 -8.03 19.83 -14.28
N ALA A 140 -7.40 20.99 -14.07
CA ALA A 140 -6.65 21.65 -15.14
C ALA A 140 -5.44 20.84 -15.63
N ASN A 141 -4.84 20.01 -14.76
CA ASN A 141 -3.76 19.09 -15.16
C ASN A 141 -4.26 17.89 -15.95
N MET A 142 -5.54 17.49 -15.80
CA MET A 142 -6.13 16.45 -16.64
C MET A 142 -6.05 16.83 -18.12
N ASP A 143 -6.19 18.13 -18.43
CA ASP A 143 -6.05 18.65 -19.79
C ASP A 143 -4.66 18.48 -20.40
N LEU A 144 -3.65 18.26 -19.57
CA LEU A 144 -2.26 18.07 -19.98
C LEU A 144 -1.89 16.60 -20.16
N LEU A 145 -2.79 15.67 -19.82
CA LEU A 145 -2.64 14.25 -20.06
C LEU A 145 -3.01 13.87 -21.49
N LYS A 146 -2.41 12.78 -21.97
CA LYS A 146 -2.85 12.09 -23.19
C LYS A 146 -4.26 11.53 -22.99
N ILE A 147 -5.02 11.44 -24.08
CA ILE A 147 -6.40 10.94 -24.07
C ILE A 147 -6.47 9.53 -23.44
N ASP A 148 -5.58 8.63 -23.86
CA ASP A 148 -5.52 7.24 -23.35
C ASP A 148 -5.28 7.16 -21.83
N ASP A 149 -4.63 8.16 -21.24
CA ASP A 149 -4.39 8.25 -19.79
C ASP A 149 -5.53 9.00 -19.06
N ARG A 150 -6.21 9.92 -19.76
CA ARG A 150 -7.29 10.75 -19.21
C ARG A 150 -8.61 10.00 -19.09
N GLU A 151 -9.03 9.30 -20.14
CA GLU A 151 -10.34 8.63 -20.18
C GLU A 151 -10.57 7.67 -18.99
N PRO A 152 -9.58 6.81 -18.61
CA PRO A 152 -9.74 5.94 -17.45
C PRO A 152 -9.90 6.71 -16.13
N LEU A 153 -9.23 7.85 -15.99
CA LEU A 153 -9.34 8.70 -14.80
C LEU A 153 -10.70 9.40 -14.73
N GLU A 154 -11.22 9.89 -15.85
CA GLU A 154 -12.57 10.47 -15.92
C GLU A 154 -13.64 9.42 -15.59
N ALA A 155 -13.51 8.21 -16.13
CA ALA A 155 -14.38 7.09 -15.79
C ALA A 155 -14.33 6.76 -14.29
N PHE A 156 -13.14 6.79 -13.67
CA PHE A 156 -12.98 6.60 -12.23
C PHE A 156 -13.64 7.72 -11.40
N ILE A 157 -13.49 8.99 -11.81
CA ILE A 157 -14.14 10.12 -11.13
C ILE A 157 -15.67 9.97 -11.17
N GLN A 158 -16.21 9.54 -12.31
CA GLN A 158 -17.64 9.31 -12.50
C GLN A 158 -18.16 8.10 -11.71
N SER A 159 -17.45 6.97 -11.78
CA SER A 159 -17.86 5.73 -11.11
C SER A 159 -17.65 5.79 -9.59
N ARG A 160 -16.68 6.59 -9.13
CA ARG A 160 -16.16 6.61 -7.75
C ARG A 160 -15.53 5.27 -7.32
N GLU A 161 -15.31 4.36 -8.26
CA GLU A 161 -14.84 3.00 -8.02
C GLU A 161 -13.53 2.75 -8.77
N LEU A 162 -12.48 2.33 -8.05
CA LEU A 162 -11.20 1.97 -8.65
C LEU A 162 -11.38 0.83 -9.67
N PRO A 163 -10.70 0.88 -10.83
CA PRO A 163 -10.80 -0.20 -11.81
C PRO A 163 -10.21 -1.51 -11.25
N VAL A 164 -10.87 -2.62 -11.60
CA VAL A 164 -10.45 -3.98 -11.21
C VAL A 164 -10.29 -4.82 -12.49
N PRO A 165 -9.08 -5.30 -12.82
CA PRO A 165 -7.82 -5.10 -12.09
C PRO A 165 -7.29 -3.67 -12.23
N LEU A 166 -6.60 -3.19 -11.18
CA LEU A 166 -5.87 -1.93 -11.25
C LEU A 166 -4.64 -2.12 -12.14
N ASP A 167 -4.68 -1.63 -13.37
CA ASP A 167 -3.55 -1.74 -14.30
C ASP A 167 -2.45 -0.70 -14.01
N SER A 168 -1.26 -0.94 -14.56
CA SER A 168 -0.09 -0.07 -14.34
C SER A 168 -0.19 1.28 -15.04
N ASN A 169 -0.92 1.38 -16.15
CA ASN A 169 -1.10 2.63 -16.89
C ASN A 169 -2.00 3.58 -16.10
N PHE A 170 -3.09 3.08 -15.51
CA PHE A 170 -3.96 3.84 -14.62
C PHE A 170 -3.19 4.40 -13.42
N VAL A 171 -2.35 3.58 -12.78
CA VAL A 171 -1.50 4.05 -11.67
C VAL A 171 -0.49 5.10 -12.14
N HIS A 172 0.06 4.95 -13.35
CA HIS A 172 0.97 5.94 -13.93
C HIS A 172 0.26 7.28 -14.19
N ALA A 173 -0.92 7.24 -14.80
CA ALA A 173 -1.75 8.41 -15.05
C ALA A 173 -2.11 9.14 -13.75
N LEU A 174 -2.49 8.39 -12.69
CA LEU A 174 -2.71 8.96 -11.36
C LEU A 174 -1.47 9.66 -10.82
N LYS A 175 -0.30 9.03 -10.89
CA LYS A 175 0.96 9.65 -10.44
C LYS A 175 1.26 10.93 -11.21
N GLU A 176 1.07 10.89 -12.52
CA GLU A 176 1.36 12.00 -13.41
C GLU A 176 0.49 13.21 -13.09
N VAL A 177 -0.83 13.05 -13.07
CA VAL A 177 -1.75 14.19 -12.82
C VAL A 177 -1.61 14.75 -11.41
N LEU A 178 -1.36 13.89 -10.41
CA LEU A 178 -1.17 14.26 -9.01
C LEU A 178 0.23 14.77 -8.70
N SER A 179 1.16 14.76 -9.67
CA SER A 179 2.53 15.26 -9.48
C SER A 179 2.63 16.80 -9.49
N GLY A 180 1.56 17.49 -9.89
CA GLY A 180 1.55 18.93 -10.13
C GLY A 180 2.19 19.29 -11.46
N LEU A 181 1.53 18.91 -12.55
CA LEU A 181 2.02 19.19 -13.91
C LEU A 181 2.16 20.69 -14.15
N VAL A 182 3.11 21.05 -15.00
CA VAL A 182 3.40 22.44 -15.38
C VAL A 182 3.19 22.60 -16.87
N LYS A 183 2.13 23.32 -17.24
CA LYS A 183 1.88 23.72 -18.62
C LYS A 183 2.94 24.73 -19.08
N VAL A 184 3.53 24.48 -20.24
CA VAL A 184 4.39 25.42 -20.96
C VAL A 184 3.78 25.65 -22.33
N THR A 185 3.21 26.84 -22.53
CA THR A 185 2.67 27.22 -23.84
C THR A 185 3.81 27.68 -24.76
N VAL A 186 3.75 27.25 -26.02
CA VAL A 186 4.60 27.72 -27.11
C VAL A 186 3.71 28.19 -28.24
N THR A 187 3.84 29.46 -28.63
CA THR A 187 3.10 29.98 -29.79
C THR A 187 3.87 29.78 -31.09
N ALA A 188 3.15 29.71 -32.21
CA ALA A 188 3.79 29.64 -33.53
C ALA A 188 4.74 30.82 -33.80
N GLN A 189 4.42 32.01 -33.30
CA GLN A 189 5.24 33.22 -33.47
C GLN A 189 6.53 33.18 -32.67
N GLU A 190 6.48 32.72 -31.41
CA GLU A 190 7.68 32.54 -30.58
C GLU A 190 8.58 31.45 -31.16
N LEU A 191 8.00 30.35 -31.63
CA LEU A 191 8.74 29.29 -32.30
C LEU A 191 9.40 29.81 -33.59
N GLN A 192 8.68 30.58 -34.41
CA GLN A 192 9.23 31.20 -35.62
C GLN A 192 10.40 32.14 -35.28
N THR A 193 10.27 32.92 -34.20
CA THR A 193 11.31 33.83 -33.74
C THR A 193 12.54 33.06 -33.24
N ALA A 194 12.33 32.00 -32.45
CA ALA A 194 13.41 31.16 -31.93
C ALA A 194 14.17 30.40 -33.03
N LEU A 195 13.49 30.04 -34.11
CA LEU A 195 14.08 29.35 -35.26
C LEU A 195 14.59 30.31 -36.35
N GLN A 196 14.39 31.62 -36.20
CA GLN A 196 14.78 32.59 -37.22
C GLN A 196 16.30 32.58 -37.44
N VAL A 197 16.70 32.51 -38.71
CA VAL A 197 18.11 32.57 -39.10
C VAL A 197 18.47 34.01 -39.44
N THR A 198 19.39 34.61 -38.68
CA THR A 198 19.82 36.00 -38.88
C THR A 198 20.91 36.14 -39.95
N ASP A 199 21.71 35.09 -40.17
CA ASP A 199 22.83 35.10 -41.13
C ASP A 199 22.82 33.83 -42.01
N GLY A 200 22.46 34.00 -43.29
CA GLY A 200 22.54 32.95 -44.30
C GLY A 200 21.59 31.75 -44.09
N PRO A 201 21.74 30.67 -44.88
CA PRO A 201 21.00 29.42 -44.67
C PRO A 201 21.59 28.61 -43.50
N ALA A 202 20.75 27.92 -42.75
CA ALA A 202 21.16 27.05 -41.65
C ALA A 202 21.15 25.56 -42.05
N THR A 203 22.07 24.80 -41.47
CA THR A 203 22.10 23.33 -41.57
C THR A 203 21.04 22.68 -40.69
N PRO A 204 20.64 21.42 -40.95
CA PRO A 204 19.69 20.70 -40.09
C PRO A 204 20.15 20.58 -38.62
N THR A 205 21.45 20.44 -38.39
CA THR A 205 22.03 20.36 -37.03
C THR A 205 21.87 21.66 -36.27
N GLU A 206 22.13 22.80 -36.92
CA GLU A 206 21.95 24.12 -36.32
C GLU A 206 20.48 24.39 -35.97
N MET A 207 19.55 23.98 -36.83
CA MET A 207 18.12 24.14 -36.57
C MET A 207 17.64 23.30 -35.38
N LYS A 208 18.09 22.05 -35.27
CA LYS A 208 17.79 21.21 -34.09
C LYS A 208 18.34 21.82 -32.81
N LYS A 209 19.59 22.29 -32.83
CA LYS A 209 20.23 22.91 -31.66
C LYS A 209 19.48 24.15 -31.18
N ARG A 210 19.05 25.03 -32.09
CA ARG A 210 18.24 26.21 -31.73
C ARG A 210 16.90 25.82 -31.10
N PHE A 211 16.25 24.78 -31.62
CA PHE A 211 15.02 24.28 -31.03
C PHE A 211 15.26 23.72 -29.61
N GLU A 212 16.31 22.92 -29.42
CA GLU A 212 16.70 22.40 -28.11
C GLU A 212 16.99 23.53 -27.11
N GLU A 213 17.79 24.53 -27.50
CA GLU A 213 18.11 25.69 -26.65
C GLU A 213 16.87 26.50 -26.25
N TYR A 214 15.91 26.66 -27.18
CA TYR A 214 14.64 27.32 -26.89
C TYR A 214 13.80 26.54 -25.87
N ILE A 215 13.68 25.22 -26.03
CA ILE A 215 12.94 24.36 -25.09
C ILE A 215 13.63 24.36 -23.72
N ASP A 216 14.95 24.27 -23.67
CA ASP A 216 15.72 24.35 -22.42
C ASP A 216 15.49 25.68 -21.71
N GLN A 217 15.43 26.78 -22.45
CA GLN A 217 15.15 28.10 -21.89
C GLN A 217 13.75 28.19 -21.27
N LEU A 218 12.72 27.66 -21.95
CA LEU A 218 11.34 27.65 -21.46
C LEU A 218 11.12 26.75 -20.24
N THR A 219 11.90 25.69 -20.15
CA THR A 219 11.80 24.67 -19.10
C THR A 219 12.83 24.85 -17.97
N LYS A 220 13.69 25.87 -18.08
CA LYS A 220 14.72 26.17 -17.09
C LYS A 220 14.17 26.29 -15.68
N GLY A 221 14.75 25.52 -14.76
CA GLY A 221 14.37 25.51 -13.34
C GLY A 221 13.07 24.77 -13.03
N LYS A 222 12.43 24.13 -14.02
CA LYS A 222 11.29 23.23 -13.83
C LYS A 222 11.76 21.79 -13.81
N ASP A 223 10.98 20.94 -13.15
CA ASP A 223 11.18 19.48 -13.21
C ASP A 223 10.72 18.95 -14.58
N PRO A 224 11.63 18.43 -15.44
CA PRO A 224 11.26 17.94 -16.76
C PRO A 224 10.19 16.85 -16.73
N ALA A 225 10.12 16.05 -15.66
CA ALA A 225 9.10 15.01 -15.53
C ALA A 225 7.67 15.59 -15.47
N LYS A 226 7.52 16.82 -14.97
CA LYS A 226 6.24 17.50 -14.74
C LYS A 226 5.86 18.47 -15.85
N VAL A 227 6.78 18.83 -16.74
CA VAL A 227 6.50 19.80 -17.80
C VAL A 227 5.71 19.16 -18.93
N ARG A 228 4.63 19.83 -19.38
CA ARG A 228 3.87 19.48 -20.59
C ARG A 228 3.84 20.69 -21.51
N ILE A 229 4.47 20.55 -22.68
CA ILE A 229 4.56 21.62 -23.67
C ILE A 229 3.33 21.56 -24.58
N VAL A 230 2.61 22.67 -24.68
CA VAL A 230 1.39 22.81 -25.49
C VAL A 230 1.65 23.86 -26.56
N ILE A 231 1.34 23.53 -27.82
CA ILE A 231 1.45 24.48 -28.93
C ILE A 231 0.09 25.15 -29.12
N GLU A 232 0.08 26.49 -29.12
CA GLU A 232 -1.10 27.34 -29.31
C GLU A 232 -0.97 28.26 -30.54
#